data_AF-A0A9E5LW93-F1
#
_entry.id   AF-A0A9E5LW93-F1
#
_cell.length_a   1.000
_cell.length_b   1.000
_cell.length_c   1.000
_cell.angle_alpha   90.00
_cell.angle_beta   90.00
_cell.angle_gamma   90.00
#
_symmetry.space_group_name_H-M   'P 1'
#
loop_
_entity.id
_entity.type
_entity.pdbx_description
1 polymer ?
#
loop_
_entity_poly.entity_id
_entity_poly.type
_entity_poly.pdbx_seq_one_letter_code
_entity_poly.pdbx_strand_id
1 'polypeptide(L)'
;LPISPDMFAEQADRRVRIGLIMSELVKANTLQATGEQVRAWVEEFAKAYENPDQVVKHYLSDRNRLADVEAMVVEENVVNYVLSKAKVTEKQVPFDELMNG
;
A
#
# COMPACT_ATOMS: atom_id res chain seq x y z
N LEU A 1 -6.79 -15.33 30.82
CA LEU A 1 -7.57 -16.16 29.86
C LEU A 1 -6.66 -16.48 28.67
N PRO A 2 -6.56 -17.73 28.21
CA PRO A 2 -5.76 -18.05 27.03
C PRO A 2 -6.43 -17.49 25.77
N ILE A 3 -5.63 -16.93 24.87
CA ILE A 3 -6.12 -16.39 23.59
C ILE A 3 -6.48 -17.59 22.69
N SER A 4 -7.75 -17.70 22.28
CA SER A 4 -8.19 -18.77 21.36
C SER A 4 -7.90 -18.38 19.91
N PRO A 5 -7.38 -19.29 19.06
CA PRO A 5 -7.20 -19.04 17.63
C PRO A 5 -8.47 -18.58 16.90
N ASP A 6 -9.64 -19.02 17.37
CA ASP A 6 -10.94 -18.64 16.78
C ASP A 6 -11.19 -17.13 16.84
N MET A 7 -10.56 -16.42 17.79
CA MET A 7 -10.65 -14.97 17.91
C MET A 7 -10.00 -14.23 16.73
N PHE A 8 -9.15 -14.89 15.95
CA PHE A 8 -8.47 -14.30 14.78
C PHE A 8 -9.00 -14.82 13.45
N ALA A 9 -9.86 -15.85 13.47
CA ALA A 9 -10.26 -16.57 12.26
C ALA A 9 -10.95 -15.65 11.23
N GLU A 10 -11.88 -14.80 11.68
CA GLU A 10 -12.60 -13.87 10.81
C GLU A 10 -11.65 -12.83 10.18
N GLN A 11 -10.77 -12.24 10.98
CA GLN A 11 -9.80 -11.26 10.49
C GLN A 11 -8.79 -11.89 9.53
N ALA A 12 -8.34 -13.11 9.82
CA ALA A 12 -7.42 -13.87 8.97
C ALA A 12 -8.08 -14.23 7.64
N ASP A 13 -9.31 -14.73 7.64
CA ASP A 13 -10.07 -15.05 6.42
C ASP A 13 -10.24 -13.81 5.54
N ARG A 14 -10.65 -12.68 6.11
CA ARG A 14 -10.75 -11.40 5.38
C ARG A 14 -9.41 -10.99 4.76
N ARG A 15 -8.31 -11.08 5.52
CA ARG A 15 -6.98 -10.69 5.05
C ARG A 15 -6.50 -11.59 3.91
N VAL A 16 -6.70 -12.90 4.02
CA VAL A 16 -6.29 -13.87 2.98
C VAL A 16 -7.09 -13.65 1.71
N ARG A 17 -8.41 -13.46 1.80
CA ARG A 17 -9.26 -13.18 0.62
C ARG A 17 -8.81 -11.93 -0.13
N ILE A 18 -8.57 -10.83 0.58
CA ILE A 18 -8.09 -9.58 -0.02
C ILE A 18 -6.73 -9.80 -0.68
N GLY A 19 -5.79 -10.46 0.00
CA GLY A 19 -4.47 -10.75 -0.54
C GLY A 19 -4.52 -11.57 -1.85
N LEU A 20 -5.42 -12.56 -1.93
CA LEU A 20 -5.64 -13.35 -3.15
C LEU A 20 -6.18 -12.49 -4.30
N ILE A 21 -7.20 -11.66 -4.03
CA ILE A 21 -7.79 -10.75 -5.02
C ILE A 21 -6.74 -9.76 -5.54
N MET A 22 -5.96 -9.15 -4.63
CA MET A 22 -4.88 -8.24 -5.01
C MET A 22 -3.83 -8.93 -5.87
N SER A 23 -3.38 -10.13 -5.47
CA SER A 23 -2.39 -10.90 -6.23
C SER A 23 -2.87 -11.20 -7.66
N GLU A 24 -4.15 -11.55 -7.81
CA GLU A 24 -4.74 -11.82 -9.13
C GLU A 24 -4.86 -10.54 -9.97
N LEU A 25 -5.31 -9.43 -9.38
CA LEU A 25 -5.39 -8.14 -10.07
C LEU A 25 -4.03 -7.65 -10.58
N VAL A 26 -2.98 -7.79 -9.76
CA VAL A 26 -1.62 -7.41 -10.13
C VAL A 26 -1.13 -8.22 -11.32
N LYS A 27 -1.36 -9.54 -11.31
CA LYS A 27 -0.95 -10.42 -12.42
C LYS A 27 -1.74 -10.14 -13.69
N ALA A 28 -3.06 -10.03 -13.60
CA ALA A 28 -3.94 -9.86 -14.75
C ALA A 28 -3.74 -8.52 -15.48
N ASN A 29 -3.31 -7.47 -14.75
CA ASN A 29 -3.19 -6.12 -15.29
C ASN A 29 -1.75 -5.58 -15.29
N THR A 30 -0.75 -6.43 -15.01
CA THR A 30 0.68 -6.08 -15.00
C THR A 30 0.98 -4.86 -14.11
N LEU A 31 0.48 -4.88 -12.87
CA LEU A 31 0.58 -3.76 -11.92
C LEU A 31 1.83 -3.84 -11.02
N GLN A 32 2.87 -4.56 -11.45
CA GLN A 32 4.10 -4.70 -10.68
C GLN A 32 4.76 -3.33 -10.47
N ALA A 33 5.42 -3.15 -9.32
CA ALA A 33 6.19 -1.96 -9.05
C ALA A 33 7.34 -1.85 -10.07
N THR A 34 7.46 -0.68 -10.69
CA THR A 34 8.62 -0.38 -11.52
C THR A 34 9.75 0.16 -10.66
N GLY A 35 11.00 -0.06 -11.08
CA GLY A 35 12.17 0.46 -10.34
C GLY A 35 12.16 1.99 -10.22
N GLU A 36 11.58 2.68 -11.20
CA GLU A 36 11.39 4.14 -11.17
C GLU A 36 10.39 4.56 -10.09
N GLN A 37 9.25 3.88 -9.98
CA GLN A 37 8.25 4.17 -8.93
C GLN A 37 8.80 3.89 -7.53
N VAL A 38 9.52 2.78 -7.34
CA VAL A 38 10.16 2.46 -6.06
C VAL A 38 11.15 3.56 -5.68
N ARG A 39 11.99 3.98 -6.63
CA ARG A 39 12.95 5.05 -6.40
C ARG A 39 12.27 6.38 -6.09
N ALA A 40 11.26 6.76 -6.86
CA ALA A 40 10.50 7.99 -6.65
C ALA A 40 9.83 8.02 -5.28
N TRP A 41 9.27 6.89 -4.84
CA TRP A 41 8.69 6.74 -3.51
C TRP A 41 9.75 6.95 -2.41
N VAL A 42 10.92 6.32 -2.55
CA VAL A 42 12.02 6.48 -1.58
C VAL A 42 12.55 7.90 -1.54
N GLU A 43 12.68 8.55 -2.70
CA GLU A 43 13.10 9.94 -2.80
C GLU A 43 12.08 10.89 -2.15
N GLU A 44 10.78 10.66 -2.36
CA GLU A 44 9.71 11.44 -1.72
C GLU A 44 9.71 11.23 -0.20
N PHE A 45 9.81 9.98 0.25
CA PHE A 45 9.89 9.64 1.67
C PHE A 45 11.11 10.28 2.34
N ALA A 46 12.25 10.29 1.65
CA ALA A 46 13.50 10.85 2.16
C ALA A 46 13.45 12.38 2.35
N LYS A 47 12.59 13.11 1.60
CA LYS A 47 12.45 14.58 1.73
C LYS A 47 11.99 15.04 3.11
N ALA A 48 11.30 14.17 3.86
CA ALA A 48 10.87 14.47 5.21
C ALA A 48 12.02 14.46 6.24
N TYR A 49 13.21 14.01 5.84
CA TYR A 49 14.37 13.87 6.71
C TYR A 49 15.42 14.96 6.47
N GLU A 50 16.24 15.25 7.49
CA GLU A 50 17.30 16.25 7.42
C GLU A 50 18.38 15.93 6.38
N ASN A 51 18.63 14.65 6.12
CA ASN A 51 19.66 14.18 5.17
C ASN A 51 19.05 13.19 4.16
N PRO A 52 18.31 13.68 3.14
CA PRO A 52 17.58 12.84 2.20
C PRO A 52 18.49 11.86 1.44
N ASP A 53 19.68 12.31 1.01
CA ASP A 53 20.62 11.48 0.24
C ASP A 53 21.10 10.24 1.01
N GLN A 54 21.27 10.36 2.34
CA GLN A 54 21.65 9.23 3.18
C GLN A 54 20.49 8.23 3.32
N VAL A 55 19.26 8.71 3.45
CA VAL A 55 18.06 7.87 3.53
C VAL A 55 17.85 7.10 2.23
N VAL A 56 17.97 7.77 1.08
CA VAL A 56 17.87 7.12 -0.24
C VAL A 56 18.92 6.03 -0.37
N LYS A 57 20.19 6.34 -0.07
CA LYS A 57 21.29 5.36 -0.15
C LYS A 57 21.06 4.17 0.79
N HIS A 58 20.57 4.43 2.00
CA HIS A 58 20.25 3.39 2.98
C HIS A 58 19.20 2.41 2.45
N TYR A 59 18.09 2.92 1.91
CA TYR A 59 17.03 2.10 1.33
C TYR A 59 17.47 1.35 0.07
N LEU A 60 18.20 2.00 -0.84
CA LEU A 60 18.69 1.36 -2.06
C LEU A 60 19.76 0.29 -1.79
N SER A 61 20.45 0.35 -0.64
CA SER A 61 21.50 -0.62 -0.28
C SER A 61 20.98 -1.90 0.37
N ASP A 62 19.74 -1.90 0.87
CA ASP A 62 19.13 -3.00 1.60
C ASP A 62 17.98 -3.63 0.80
N ARG A 63 18.21 -4.84 0.29
CA ARG A 63 17.24 -5.56 -0.56
C ARG A 63 15.94 -5.89 0.18
N ASN A 64 15.97 -6.07 1.51
CA ASN A 64 14.76 -6.36 2.26
C ASN A 64 13.86 -5.12 2.34
N ARG A 65 14.45 -3.94 2.50
CA ARG A 65 13.70 -2.67 2.53
C ARG A 65 13.11 -2.34 1.17
N LEU A 66 13.83 -2.65 0.09
CA LEU A 66 13.28 -2.49 -1.25
C LEU A 66 12.05 -3.37 -1.48
N ALA A 67 12.03 -4.60 -0.96
CA ALA A 67 10.86 -5.47 -1.07
C ALA A 67 9.62 -4.89 -0.37
N ASP A 68 9.80 -4.25 0.79
CA ASP A 68 8.69 -3.57 1.48
C ASP A 68 8.16 -2.37 0.68
N VAL A 69 9.06 -1.57 0.10
CA VAL A 69 8.68 -0.44 -0.76
C VAL A 69 8.00 -0.92 -2.04
N GLU A 70 8.53 -1.98 -2.66
CA GLU A 70 7.90 -2.62 -3.83
C GLU A 70 6.47 -3.05 -3.52
N ALA A 71 6.23 -3.66 -2.35
CA ALA A 71 4.88 -4.06 -1.95
C ALA A 71 3.94 -2.84 -1.80
N MET A 72 4.41 -1.75 -1.19
CA MET A 72 3.63 -0.51 -1.07
C MET A 72 3.29 0.10 -2.43
N VAL A 73 4.26 0.16 -3.34
CA VAL A 73 4.06 0.69 -4.70
C VAL A 73 3.09 -0.18 -5.50
N VAL A 74 3.16 -1.52 -5.35
CA VAL A 74 2.20 -2.44 -5.95
C VAL A 74 0.79 -2.18 -5.42
N GLU A 75 0.63 -2.00 -4.11
CA GLU A 75 -0.66 -1.69 -3.50
C GLU A 75 -1.25 -0.38 -4.05
N GLU A 76 -0.44 0.67 -4.16
CA GLU A 76 -0.84 1.94 -4.75
C GLU A 76 -1.25 1.80 -6.23
N ASN A 77 -0.51 1.03 -7.02
CA ASN A 77 -0.87 0.73 -8.41
C ASN A 77 -2.23 0.02 -8.51
N VAL A 78 -2.53 -0.92 -7.61
CA VAL A 78 -3.83 -1.60 -7.55
C VAL A 78 -4.94 -0.62 -7.20
N VAL A 79 -4.74 0.23 -6.19
CA VAL A 79 -5.74 1.24 -5.79
C VAL A 79 -6.04 2.18 -6.96
N ASN A 80 -5.00 2.72 -7.60
CA ASN A 80 -5.14 3.60 -8.76
C ASN A 80 -5.85 2.90 -9.92
N TYR A 81 -5.53 1.63 -10.18
CA TYR A 81 -6.22 0.83 -11.19
C TYR A 81 -7.71 0.68 -10.87
N VAL A 82 -8.06 0.31 -9.63
CA VAL A 82 -9.46 0.16 -9.21
C VAL A 82 -10.20 1.48 -9.31
N LEU A 83 -9.62 2.58 -8.84
CA LEU A 83 -10.21 3.92 -8.93
C LEU A 83 -10.44 4.35 -10.39
N SER A 84 -9.53 3.99 -11.30
CA SER A 84 -9.69 4.29 -12.74
C SER A 84 -10.87 3.57 -13.40
N LYS A 85 -11.32 2.46 -12.80
CA LYS A 85 -12.45 1.65 -13.27
C LYS A 85 -13.72 1.87 -12.46
N ALA A 86 -13.59 2.38 -11.23
CA ALA A 86 -14.70 2.62 -10.33
C ALA A 86 -15.49 3.85 -10.75
N LYS A 87 -16.81 3.80 -10.49
CA LYS A 87 -17.66 4.98 -10.60
C LYS A 87 -17.50 5.81 -9.34
N VAL A 88 -16.65 6.84 -9.40
CA VAL A 88 -16.42 7.76 -8.28
C VAL A 88 -17.52 8.84 -8.28
N THR A 89 -18.06 9.13 -7.10
CA THR A 89 -19.01 10.21 -6.88
C THR A 89 -18.51 11.10 -5.75
N GLU A 90 -18.41 12.39 -6.00
CA GLU A 90 -18.06 13.36 -4.97
C GLU A 90 -19.29 13.66 -4.10
N LYS A 91 -19.14 13.52 -2.79
CA LYS A 91 -20.15 13.91 -1.80
C LYS A 91 -19.54 14.97 -0.90
N GLN A 92 -20.13 16.16 -0.87
CA GLN A 92 -19.75 17.18 0.09
C GLN A 92 -20.28 16.77 1.47
N VAL A 93 -19.38 16.67 2.45
CA VAL A 93 -19.71 16.34 3.84
C VAL A 93 -19.18 17.43 4.77
N PRO A 94 -19.95 17.84 5.81
CA PRO A 94 -19.43 18.71 6.86
C PRO A 94 -18.25 18.06 7.60
N PHE A 95 -17.35 18.88 8.12
CA PHE A 95 -16.18 18.40 8.89
C PHE A 95 -16.58 17.52 10.08
N ASP A 96 -17.64 17.90 10.80
CA ASP A 96 -18.13 17.14 11.95
C ASP A 96 -18.67 15.75 11.57
N GLU A 97 -19.20 15.58 10.35
CA GLU A 97 -19.64 14.27 9.85
C GLU A 97 -18.44 13.39 9.48
N LEU A 98 -17.39 13.98 8.91
CA LEU A 98 -16.17 13.26 8.54
C LEU A 98 -15.38 12.76 9.76
N MET A 99 -15.30 13.55 10.83
CA MET A 99 -14.51 13.23 12.02
C MET A 99 -15.15 12.18 12.95
N ASN A 100 -16.47 11.99 12.83
CA ASN A 100 -17.23 11.06 13.68
C ASN A 100 -17.62 9.76 12.94
N GLY A 101 -17.12 9.55 11.72
CA GLY A 101 -17.41 8.41 10.85
C GLY A 101 -16.44 7.24 10.97
#